data_AF-A0A658NIK7-F1
#
_entry.id   AF-A0A658NIK7-F1
#
_cell.length_a   1.000
_cell.length_b   1.000
_cell.length_c   1.000
_cell.angle_alpha   90.00
_cell.angle_beta   90.00
_cell.angle_gamma   90.00
#
_symmetry.space_group_name_H-M   'P 1'
#
loop_
_entity.id
_entity.type
_entity.pdbx_description
1 polymer ?
#
loop_
_entity_poly.entity_id
_entity_poly.type
_entity_poly.pdbx_seq_one_letter_code
_entity_poly.pdbx_strand_id
1 'polypeptide(L)' 'ARDARSNVLADHGKFRTSVEGIFAAGDMRRGQSLVVWAIREGRQCARAVDEFLMGESLLPR' A
#
# COMPACT_ATOMS: atom_id res chain seq x y z
N ALA A 1 -10.06 6.55 -5.31
CA ALA A 1 -11.45 6.06 -5.09
C ALA A 1 -11.52 5.37 -3.72
N ARG A 2 -12.71 5.15 -3.14
CA ARG A 2 -12.89 4.52 -1.82
C ARG A 2 -13.75 3.25 -1.91
N ASP A 3 -13.54 2.29 -1.00
CA ASP A 3 -14.36 1.08 -0.90
C ASP A 3 -15.69 1.36 -0.18
N ALA A 4 -16.58 0.36 -0.12
CA ALA A 4 -17.88 0.47 0.57
C ALA A 4 -17.76 0.74 2.08
N ARG A 5 -16.57 0.56 2.66
CA ARG A 5 -16.24 0.79 4.07
C ARG A 5 -15.47 2.10 4.26
N SER A 6 -15.44 2.98 3.25
CA SER A 6 -14.72 4.26 3.21
C SER A 6 -13.19 4.17 3.22
N ASN A 7 -12.59 2.98 3.09
CA ASN A 7 -11.15 2.83 2.97
C ASN A 7 -10.68 3.30 1.59
N VAL A 8 -9.44 3.77 1.49
CA VAL A 8 -8.84 4.12 0.20
C VAL A 8 -8.63 2.85 -0.61
N LEU A 9 -9.16 2.81 -1.82
CA LEU A 9 -8.89 1.73 -2.76
C LEU A 9 -7.44 1.83 -3.21
N ALA A 10 -6.68 0.79 -2.89
CA ALA A 10 -5.34 0.60 -3.42
C ALA A 10 -5.10 -0.88 -3.71
N ASP A 11 -4.49 -1.16 -4.87
CA ASP A 11 -4.28 -2.52 -5.36
C ASP A 11 -3.47 -3.37 -4.37
N HIS A 12 -3.95 -4.59 -4.10
CA HIS A 12 -3.21 -5.52 -3.25
C HIS A 12 -1.83 -5.84 -3.84
N GLY A 13 -0.78 -5.69 -3.03
CA GLY A 13 0.60 -5.94 -3.43
C GLY A 13 1.30 -4.79 -4.16
N LYS A 14 0.55 -3.84 -4.75
CA LYS A 14 1.09 -2.63 -5.40
C LYS A 14 0.84 -1.36 -4.61
N PHE A 15 -0.18 -1.34 -3.76
CA PHE A 15 -0.56 -0.23 -2.88
C PHE A 15 -0.82 1.10 -3.59
N ARG A 16 -1.00 1.09 -4.92
CA ARG A 16 -1.28 2.27 -5.74
C ARG A 16 -2.74 2.67 -5.61
N THR A 17 -2.97 3.95 -5.38
CA THR A 17 -4.31 4.53 -5.41
C THR A 17 -4.72 4.89 -6.83
N SER A 18 -5.90 5.49 -6.99
CA SER A 18 -6.35 6.02 -8.28
C SER A 18 -5.57 7.25 -8.76
N VAL A 19 -4.71 7.84 -7.92
CA VAL A 19 -3.86 8.97 -8.30
C VAL A 19 -2.43 8.46 -8.46
N GLU A 20 -1.83 8.75 -9.60
CA GLU A 20 -0.46 8.34 -9.90
C GLU A 20 0.53 8.93 -8.87
N GLY A 21 1.50 8.11 -8.46
CA GLY A 21 2.47 8.47 -7.42
C GLY A 21 1.91 8.49 -5.99
N ILE A 22 0.60 8.26 -5.77
CA ILE A 22 0.00 8.19 -4.44
C ILE A 22 -0.29 6.74 -4.06
N PHE A 23 0.19 6.35 -2.89
CA PHE A 23 0.07 5.00 -2.35
C PHE A 23 -0.65 5.01 -0.99
N ALA A 24 -1.33 3.92 -0.66
CA ALA A 24 -2.02 3.75 0.62
C ALA A 24 -1.83 2.33 1.15
N ALA A 25 -1.58 2.20 2.46
CA ALA A 25 -1.32 0.93 3.13
C ALA A 25 -1.86 0.94 4.57
N GLY A 26 -1.92 -0.23 5.20
CA GLY A 26 -2.37 -0.37 6.59
C GLY A 26 -3.85 -0.08 6.74
N ASP A 27 -4.25 0.45 7.89
CA ASP A 27 -5.67 0.61 8.25
C ASP A 27 -6.44 1.53 7.30
N MET A 28 -5.78 2.50 6.65
CA MET A 28 -6.42 3.38 5.66
C MET A 28 -6.86 2.63 4.39
N ARG A 29 -6.21 1.52 4.06
CA ARG A 29 -6.49 0.68 2.88
C ARG A 29 -7.29 -0.57 3.26
N ARG A 30 -6.90 -1.24 4.34
CA ARG A 30 -7.47 -2.51 4.80
C ARG A 30 -8.73 -2.34 5.65
N GLY A 31 -8.82 -1.24 6.40
CA GLY A 31 -9.70 -1.07 7.56
C GLY A 31 -9.02 -1.50 8.87
N GLN A 32 -9.67 -1.19 10.00
CA GLN A 32 -9.17 -1.44 11.36
C GLN A 32 -8.58 -2.86 11.52
N SER A 33 -7.37 -2.93 12.07
CA SER A 33 -6.60 -4.16 12.11
C SER A 33 -5.60 -4.22 13.27
N LEU A 34 -4.86 -5.32 13.37
CA LEU A 34 -3.68 -5.45 14.23
C LEU A 34 -2.51 -4.64 13.67
N VAL A 35 -1.69 -4.08 14.56
CA VAL A 35 -0.46 -3.33 14.25
C VAL A 35 0.50 -4.11 13.35
N VAL A 36 0.62 -5.43 13.55
CA VAL A 36 1.49 -6.28 12.74
C VAL A 36 1.11 -6.26 11.25
N TRP A 37 -0.17 -6.10 10.93
CA TRP A 37 -0.62 -5.97 9.54
C TRP A 37 -0.23 -4.62 8.95
N ALA A 38 -0.34 -3.53 9.72
CA ALA A 38 0.12 -2.22 9.29
C ALA A 38 1.64 -2.23 9.02
N ILE A 39 2.43 -2.90 9.86
CA ILE A 39 3.88 -3.08 9.64
C ILE A 39 4.15 -3.86 8.36
N ARG A 40 3.47 -5.01 8.18
CA ARG A 40 3.64 -5.85 6.98
C ARG A 40 3.27 -5.09 5.71
N GLU A 41 2.12 -4.44 5.68
CA GLU A 41 1.67 -3.67 4.51
C GLU A 41 2.55 -2.44 4.26
N GLY A 42 3.03 -1.77 5.30
CA GLY A 42 3.97 -0.66 5.17
C GLY A 42 5.27 -1.07 4.47
N ARG A 43 5.83 -2.24 4.81
CA ARG A 43 7.03 -2.77 4.14
C ARG A 43 6.79 -3.09 2.67
N GLN A 44 5.65 -3.71 2.35
CA GLN A 44 5.31 -4.04 0.97
C GLN A 44 4.99 -2.79 0.14
N CYS A 45 4.36 -1.79 0.77
CA CYS A 45 4.13 -0.49 0.16
C CYS A 45 5.45 0.23 -0.14
N ALA A 46 6.41 0.23 0.79
CA ALA A 46 7.73 0.81 0.55
C ALA A 46 8.42 0.18 -0.65
N ARG A 47 8.35 -1.16 -0.78
CA ARG A 47 8.83 -1.88 -1.97
C ARG A 47 8.12 -1.47 -3.25
N ALA A 48 6.80 -1.33 -3.24
CA ALA A 48 6.05 -0.92 -4.42
C ALA A 48 6.31 0.54 -4.84
N VAL A 49 6.60 1.42 -3.87
CA VAL A 49 7.04 2.80 -4.12
C VAL A 49 8.45 2.80 -4.71
N ASP A 50 9.37 2.00 -4.16
CA ASP A 50 10.74 1.86 -4.66
C ASP A 50 10.75 1.33 -6.10
N GLU A 51 10.00 0.26 -6.39
CA GLU A 51 9.82 -0.27 -7.76
C GLU A 51 9.20 0.77 -8.71
N PHE A 52 8.32 1.64 -8.21
CA PHE A 52 7.72 2.70 -9.04
C PHE A 52 8.71 3.81 -9.38
N LEU A 53 9.57 4.21 -8.44
CA LEU A 53 10.53 5.29 -8.64
C LEU A 53 11.80 4.83 -9.37
N MET A 54 12.28 3.62 -9.05
CA MET A 54 13.57 3.10 -9.50
C MET A 54 13.46 2.06 -10.62
N GLY A 55 12.27 1.50 -10.86
CA GLY A 55 12.01 0.42 -11.82
C GLY A 55 12.25 -0.98 -11.28
N GLU A 56 13.06 -1.11 -10.22
CA GLU A 56 13.29 -2.34 -9.46
C GLU A 56 13.48 -2.02 -7.97
N SER A 57 13.38 -3.02 -7.09
CA SER A 57 13.58 -2.84 -5.65
C SER A 57 14.40 -3.97 -5.05
N LEU A 58 15.39 -3.60 -4.23
CA LEU A 58 16.19 -4.52 -3.43
C LEU A 58 15.57 -4.80 -2.05
N LEU A 59 14.44 -4.15 -1.71
CA LEU A 59 13.73 -4.40 -0.47
C LEU A 59 13.13 -5.83 -0.42
N PRO A 60 13.12 -6.47 0.77
CA PRO A 60 12.55 -7.81 0.95
C PRO A 60 11.06 -7.90 0.60
N ARG A 61 10.61 -9.09 0.20
CA ARG A 61 9.19 -9.43 -0.07
C ARG A 61 8.40 -9.75 1.20
#